data_AF-A0A2M9E5P1-F1
#
_entry.id   AF-A0A2M9E5P1-F1
#
_cell.length_a   1.000
_cell.length_b   1.000
_cell.length_c   1.000
_cell.angle_alpha   90.00
_cell.angle_beta   90.00
_cell.angle_gamma   90.00
#
_symmetry.space_group_name_H-M   'P 1'
#
loop_
_entity.id
_entity.type
_entity.pdbx_description
1 polymer ?
#
loop_
_entity_poly.entity_id
_entity_poly.type
_entity_poly.pdbx_seq_one_letter_code
_entity_poly.pdbx_strand_id
1 'polypeptide(L)'
;MDHSCIDIYITRDVDGYVVAPAGSILPDDAMSALGGVVHGWMQQVGEAARLPGWRGVCRDIDACGYSILSDEDFAALLLPGELAPPPAPLRMEPAAGAVAVAA
;
A
#
# COMPACT_ATOMS: atom_id res chain seq x y z
N MET A 1 -4.54 20.51 2.94
CA MET A 1 -3.94 19.53 2.02
C MET A 1 -5.05 18.55 1.69
N ASP A 2 -5.38 18.38 0.42
CA ASP A 2 -6.34 17.37 -0.01
C ASP A 2 -5.69 16.00 0.14
N HIS A 3 -6.03 15.26 1.20
CA HIS A 3 -5.64 13.86 1.39
C HIS A 3 -6.43 12.94 0.43
N SER A 4 -6.69 13.42 -0.79
CA SER A 4 -7.44 12.70 -1.81
C SER A 4 -6.66 11.52 -2.37
N CYS A 5 -5.32 11.55 -2.23
CA CYS A 5 -4.42 10.52 -2.70
C CYS A 5 -3.43 10.13 -1.60
N ILE A 6 -3.22 8.83 -1.44
CA ILE A 6 -2.23 8.25 -0.53
C ILE A 6 -1.29 7.33 -1.29
N ASP A 7 -0.06 7.22 -0.79
CA ASP A 7 0.87 6.17 -1.18
C ASP A 7 0.81 5.03 -0.15
N ILE A 8 0.72 3.81 -0.67
CA ILE A 8 0.68 2.57 0.10
C ILE A 8 2.01 1.86 -0.09
N TYR A 9 2.64 1.52 1.03
CA TYR A 9 3.91 0.82 1.09
C TYR A 9 3.74 -0.51 1.81
N ILE A 10 4.42 -1.53 1.30
CA ILE A 10 4.37 -2.90 1.81
C ILE A 10 5.63 -3.13 2.65
N THR A 11 5.45 -3.58 3.89
CA THR A 11 6.55 -3.98 4.77
C THR A 11 7.09 -5.35 4.35
N ARG A 12 8.42 -5.54 4.29
CA ARG A 12 9.01 -6.81 3.83
C ARG A 12 9.14 -7.87 4.92
N ASP A 13 9.48 -7.46 6.13
CA ASP A 13 9.79 -8.38 7.25
C ASP A 13 8.62 -8.55 8.23
N VAL A 14 7.61 -7.69 8.16
CA VAL A 14 6.42 -7.74 9.01
C VAL A 14 5.17 -7.71 8.13
N ASP A 15 4.12 -8.42 8.55
CA ASP A 15 2.81 -8.33 7.91
C ASP A 15 2.17 -6.98 8.26
N GLY A 16 2.02 -6.11 7.27
CA GLY A 16 1.45 -4.78 7.47
C GLY A 16 1.58 -3.86 6.25
N TYR A 17 0.94 -2.70 6.35
CA TYR A 17 0.96 -1.67 5.33
C TYR A 17 1.29 -0.33 5.96
N VAL A 18 2.12 0.46 5.29
CA VAL A 18 2.35 1.85 5.66
C VAL A 18 1.61 2.73 4.67
N VAL A 19 0.86 3.69 5.18
CA VAL A 19 0.08 4.64 4.40
C VAL A 19 0.60 6.04 4.67
N ALA A 20 0.90 6.79 3.61
CA ALA A 20 1.35 8.17 3.70
C ALA A 20 0.62 9.06 2.68
N PRO A 21 0.58 10.38 2.89
CA PRO A 21 0.08 11.31 1.88
C PRO A 21 0.90 11.16 0.58
N ALA A 22 0.23 11.23 -0.56
CA ALA A 22 0.89 11.08 -1.85
C ALA A 22 2.09 12.03 -2.01
N GLY A 23 3.24 11.48 -2.39
CA GLY A 23 4.48 12.23 -2.55
C GLY A 23 5.18 12.60 -1.23
N SER A 24 4.74 12.06 -0.09
CA SER A 24 5.48 12.21 1.17
C SER A 24 6.75 11.37 1.17
N ILE A 25 7.80 11.93 1.75
CA ILE A 25 9.04 11.20 2.02
C ILE A 25 8.89 10.52 3.37
N LEU A 26 8.94 9.20 3.38
CA LEU A 26 8.93 8.41 4.60
C LEU A 26 10.28 8.51 5.31
N PRO A 27 10.31 8.61 6.66
CA PRO A 27 11.56 8.67 7.40
C PRO A 27 12.29 7.32 7.35
N ASP A 28 13.53 7.34 6.84
CA ASP A 28 14.39 6.14 6.71
C ASP A 28 14.52 5.36 8.01
N ASP A 29 14.65 6.04 9.16
CA ASP A 29 14.79 5.38 10.47
C ASP A 29 13.59 4.48 10.80
N ALA A 30 12.37 4.96 10.54
CA ALA A 30 11.15 4.19 10.79
C ALA A 30 11.00 3.04 9.78
N MET A 31 11.36 3.28 8.51
CA MET A 31 11.30 2.26 7.47
C MET A 31 12.32 1.15 7.72
N SER A 32 13.51 1.50 8.21
CA SER A 32 14.55 0.54 8.60
C SER A 32 14.10 -0.30 9.79
N ALA A 33 13.42 0.30 10.77
CA ALA A 33 12.86 -0.42 11.92
C ALA A 33 11.78 -1.45 11.53
N LEU A 34 11.07 -1.21 10.42
CA LEU A 34 10.10 -2.15 9.83
C LEU A 34 10.74 -3.23 8.93
N GLY A 35 12.08 -3.32 8.89
CA GLY A 35 12.81 -4.23 8.00
C GLY A 35 12.89 -3.78 6.54
N GLY A 36 12.53 -2.52 6.29
CA GLY A 36 12.42 -1.95 4.96
C GLY A 36 11.00 -2.05 4.42
N VAL A 37 10.57 -0.96 3.78
CA VAL A 37 9.31 -0.88 3.07
C VAL A 37 9.55 -0.72 1.59
N VAL A 38 8.62 -1.20 0.78
CA VAL A 38 8.62 -1.00 -0.67
C VAL A 38 7.39 -0.18 -1.03
N HIS A 39 7.56 0.85 -1.85
CA HIS A 39 6.42 1.54 -2.43
C HIS A 39 5.61 0.54 -3.27
N GLY A 40 4.36 0.33 -2.89
CA GLY A 40 3.45 -0.58 -3.57
C GLY A 40 2.75 0.16 -4.70
N TRP A 41 1.81 1.04 -4.34
CA TRP A 41 1.03 1.81 -5.30
C TRP A 41 0.43 3.06 -4.65
N MET A 42 -0.01 4.00 -5.50
CA MET A 42 -0.80 5.15 -5.07
C MET A 42 -2.30 4.81 -5.18
N GLN A 43 -3.08 5.20 -4.18
CA GLN A 43 -4.53 5.01 -4.16
C GLN A 43 -5.28 6.32 -3.93
N GLN A 44 -6.36 6.51 -4.67
CA GLN A 44 -7.34 7.57 -4.41
C GLN A 44 -8.22 7.17 -3.23
N VAL A 45 -8.34 8.04 -2.25
CA VAL A 45 -9.12 7.80 -1.03
C VAL A 45 -10.61 7.89 -1.34
N GLY A 46 -11.04 8.86 -2.15
CA GLY A 46 -12.44 9.01 -2.56
C GLY A 46 -13.44 8.95 -1.39
N GLU A 47 -14.44 8.08 -1.49
CA GLU A 47 -15.46 7.86 -0.44
C GLU A 47 -14.91 7.08 0.78
N ALA A 48 -13.77 6.40 0.67
CA ALA A 48 -13.14 5.71 1.80
C ALA A 48 -12.75 6.68 2.92
N ALA A 49 -12.58 7.98 2.58
CA ALA A 49 -12.33 9.05 3.55
C ALA A 49 -13.43 9.16 4.63
N ARG A 50 -14.64 8.68 4.33
CA ARG A 50 -15.80 8.71 5.23
C ARG A 50 -15.83 7.53 6.18
N LEU A 51 -15.00 6.52 5.98
CA LEU A 51 -14.95 5.34 6.84
C LEU A 51 -14.39 5.71 8.22
N PRO A 52 -14.93 5.13 9.29
CA PRO A 52 -14.47 5.43 10.65
C PRO A 52 -12.99 5.08 10.87
N GLY A 53 -12.49 4.01 10.21
CA GLY A 53 -11.07 3.65 10.24
C GLY A 53 -10.16 4.74 9.65
N TRP A 54 -10.63 5.47 8.64
CA TRP A 54 -9.87 6.53 7.99
C TRP A 54 -9.57 7.71 8.91
N ARG A 55 -10.45 7.98 9.89
CA ARG A 55 -10.21 9.03 10.89
C ARG A 55 -9.00 8.72 11.77
N GLY A 56 -8.76 7.45 12.08
CA GLY A 56 -7.56 7.01 12.80
C GLY A 56 -6.31 7.24 11.96
N VAL A 57 -6.35 6.78 10.70
CA VAL A 57 -5.27 6.95 9.72
C VAL A 57 -4.90 8.42 9.54
N CYS A 58 -5.88 9.30 9.32
CA CYS A 58 -5.65 10.73 9.18
C CYS A 58 -4.97 11.32 10.42
N ARG A 59 -5.44 10.99 11.62
CA ARG A 59 -4.83 11.49 12.87
C ARG A 59 -3.36 11.07 12.97
N ASP A 60 -3.05 9.84 12.62
CA ASP A 60 -1.68 9.32 12.72
C ASP A 60 -0.79 9.94 11.63
N ILE A 61 -1.33 10.16 10.43
CA ILE A 61 -0.67 10.92 9.35
C ILE A 61 -0.41 12.38 9.79
N ASP A 62 -1.37 13.05 10.41
CA ASP A 62 -1.19 14.43 10.91
C ASP A 62 -0.14 14.50 12.04
N ALA A 63 -0.01 13.43 12.84
CA ALA A 63 0.94 13.38 13.95
C ALA A 63 2.37 13.00 13.50
N CYS A 64 2.49 12.02 12.60
CA CYS A 64 3.76 11.36 12.25
C CYS A 64 4.15 11.49 10.78
N GLY A 65 3.25 11.95 9.91
CA GLY A 65 3.41 11.99 8.46
C GLY A 65 3.02 10.69 7.74
N TYR A 66 2.73 9.62 8.49
CA TYR A 66 2.33 8.31 7.98
C TYR A 66 1.55 7.53 9.03
N SER A 67 0.85 6.47 8.63
CA SER A 67 0.13 5.53 9.49
C SER A 67 0.56 4.10 9.17
N ILE A 68 0.70 3.26 10.19
CA ILE A 68 1.03 1.84 10.04
C ILE A 68 -0.23 1.05 10.36
N LEU A 69 -0.60 0.15 9.47
CA LEU A 69 -1.82 -0.64 9.54
C LEU A 69 -1.48 -2.12 9.50
N SER A 70 -2.25 -2.90 10.27
CA SER A 70 -2.29 -4.35 10.11
C SER A 70 -3.06 -4.73 8.84
N ASP A 71 -2.93 -5.99 8.40
CA ASP A 71 -3.71 -6.50 7.25
C ASP A 71 -5.22 -6.39 7.50
N GLU A 72 -5.67 -6.67 8.74
CA GLU A 72 -7.08 -6.54 9.13
C GLU A 72 -7.58 -5.09 9.06
N ASP A 73 -6.79 -4.14 9.59
CA ASP A 73 -7.14 -2.71 9.56
C ASP A 73 -7.14 -2.18 8.12
N PHE A 74 -6.17 -2.62 7.32
CA PHE A 74 -6.06 -2.24 5.91
C PHE A 74 -7.24 -2.79 5.09
N ALA A 75 -7.63 -4.05 5.30
CA ALA A 75 -8.81 -4.64 4.69
C ALA A 75 -10.10 -3.90 5.10
N ALA A 76 -10.20 -3.46 6.35
CA ALA A 76 -11.34 -2.69 6.85
C ALA A 76 -11.42 -1.28 6.24
N LEU A 77 -10.29 -0.68 5.84
CA LEU A 77 -10.26 0.59 5.10
C LEU A 77 -10.70 0.46 3.64
N LEU A 78 -10.61 -0.74 3.06
CA LEU A 78 -10.91 -1.01 1.66
C LEU A 78 -12.36 -1.45 1.38
N LEU A 79 -13.22 -1.51 2.41
CA LEU A 79 -14.62 -1.93 2.29
C LEU A 79 -15.59 -0.75 2.54
N PRO A 80 -16.70 -0.57 1.78
CA PRO A 80 -17.37 -1.55 0.90
C PRO A 80 -17.71 -1.01 -0.52
N GLY A 81 -17.22 -1.67 -1.57
CA GLY A 81 -17.67 -1.45 -2.94
C GLY A 81 -16.52 -1.38 -3.94
N GLU A 82 -16.31 -2.48 -4.67
CA GLU A 82 -15.48 -2.53 -5.89
C GLU A 82 -14.01 -2.12 -5.69
N LEU A 83 -13.30 -2.94 -4.93
CA LEU A 83 -11.84 -3.02 -5.01
C LEU A 83 -11.46 -3.33 -6.47
N ALA A 84 -10.94 -2.34 -7.19
CA ALA A 84 -10.04 -2.66 -8.29
C ALA A 84 -8.90 -3.49 -7.67
N PRO A 85 -8.69 -4.74 -8.10
CA PRO A 85 -7.73 -5.62 -7.46
C PRO A 85 -6.34 -4.96 -7.50
N PRO A 86 -5.50 -5.17 -6.47
CA PRO A 86 -4.10 -4.76 -6.55
C PRO A 86 -3.51 -5.34 -7.84
N PRO A 87 -2.75 -4.56 -8.63
CA PRO A 87 -2.05 -5.12 -9.78
C PRO A 87 -1.22 -6.29 -9.27
N ALA A 88 -1.41 -7.46 -9.87
CA ALA A 88 -0.69 -8.66 -9.48
C ALA A 88 0.81 -8.30 -9.41
N PRO A 89 1.52 -8.71 -8.34
CA PRO A 89 2.96 -8.49 -8.28
C PRO A 89 3.52 -9.02 -9.59
N LEU A 90 4.30 -8.19 -10.30
CA LEU A 90 4.91 -8.55 -11.58
C LEU A 90 5.63 -9.87 -11.37
N ARG A 91 4.99 -10.97 -11.77
CA ARG A 91 5.66 -12.24 -11.94
C ARG A 91 6.77 -11.94 -12.92
N MET A 92 8.01 -12.02 -12.46
CA MET A 92 9.14 -12.20 -13.36
C MET A 92 8.89 -13.56 -14.03
N GLU A 93 8.20 -13.53 -15.16
CA GLU A 93 8.12 -14.66 -16.07
C GLU A 93 9.57 -15.00 -16.45
N PRO A 94 10.03 -16.25 -16.26
CA PRO A 94 11.30 -16.65 -16.84
C PRO A 94 11.20 -16.49 -18.36
N ALA A 95 12.14 -15.74 -18.93
CA ALA A 95 12.19 -15.44 -20.35
C ALA A 95 12.11 -16.72 -21.20
N ALA A 96 11.35 -16.60 -22.29
CA ALA A 96 11.05 -17.63 -23.27
C ALA A 96 12.25 -18.48 -23.70
N GLY A 97 12.00 -19.79 -23.84
CA GLY A 97 12.84 -20.72 -24.59
C GLY A 97 11.97 -21.60 -25.47
N ALA A 98 11.67 -21.13 -26.69
CA ALA A 98 11.06 -21.93 -27.74
C ALA A 98 12.00 -23.05 -28.20
N VAL A 99 11.50 -24.28 -28.36
CA VAL A 99 11.91 -25.18 -29.45
C VAL A 99 10.70 -26.03 -29.84
N ALA A 100 10.22 -25.80 -31.06
CA ALA A 100 9.35 -26.72 -31.80
C ALA A 100 10.08 -28.02 -32.13
N VAL A 101 9.37 -29.12 -32.34
CA VAL A 101 9.47 -29.97 -33.54
C VAL A 101 8.44 -31.10 -33.46
N ALA A 102 7.72 -31.23 -34.56
CA ALA A 102 6.79 -32.30 -34.85
C ALA A 102 7.47 -33.67 -34.97
N ALA A 103 6.75 -34.72 -34.58
CA ALA A 103 6.81 -36.03 -35.21
C ALA A 103 5.47 -36.74 -35.00
#